data_AF-A0AAN7HKG5-F1
#
_entry.id   AF-A0AAN7HKG5-F1
#
_cell.length_a   1.000
_cell.length_b   1.000
_cell.length_c   1.000
_cell.angle_alpha   90.00
_cell.angle_beta   90.00
_cell.angle_gamma   90.00
#
_symmetry.space_group_name_H-M   'P 1'
#
loop_
_entity.id
_entity.type
_entity.pdbx_description
1 polymer ?
#
loop_
_entity_poly.entity_id
_entity_poly.type
_entity_poly.pdbx_seq_one_letter_code
_entity_poly.pdbx_strand_id
1 'polypeptide(L)'
;MSAVPAEPVVPVASVVPTESAVPAKSTRHGKYTSIAQRTQALTLHAMGIKHSEIEAKTGVKKEAFKSLLRRAKDRGYIPGGPVKEEHVANAPKSGRPTVVTEPVA
;
A
#
# COMPACT_ATOMS: atom_id res chain seq x y z
N MET A 1 -44.40 -41.16 1.04
CA MET A 1 -43.60 -40.47 0.02
C MET A 1 -43.41 -39.03 0.48
N SER A 2 -42.37 -38.77 1.26
CA SER A 2 -42.06 -37.42 1.74
C SER A 2 -40.99 -36.83 0.84
N ALA A 3 -41.40 -35.82 0.07
CA ALA A 3 -40.53 -35.10 -0.84
C ALA A 3 -39.54 -34.25 -0.02
N VAL A 4 -38.25 -34.48 -0.24
CA VAL A 4 -37.16 -33.62 0.24
C VAL A 4 -37.02 -32.49 -0.79
N PRO A 5 -37.28 -31.22 -0.45
CA PRO A 5 -36.96 -30.13 -1.38
C PRO A 5 -35.45 -29.96 -1.41
N ALA A 6 -34.88 -30.13 -2.60
CA ALA A 6 -33.49 -29.90 -2.90
C ALA A 6 -33.09 -28.45 -2.54
N GLU A 7 -32.08 -28.30 -1.69
CA GLU A 7 -31.46 -27.01 -1.48
C GLU A 7 -30.74 -26.57 -2.77
N PRO A 8 -31.00 -25.34 -3.28
CA PRO A 8 -30.30 -24.85 -4.45
C PRO A 8 -28.85 -24.53 -4.07
N VAL A 9 -27.94 -25.34 -4.61
CA VAL A 9 -26.51 -25.06 -4.68
C VAL A 9 -26.33 -23.71 -5.37
N VAL A 10 -25.99 -22.68 -4.61
CA VAL A 10 -25.54 -21.40 -5.18
C VAL A 10 -24.18 -21.64 -5.84
N PRO A 11 -24.03 -21.49 -7.16
CA PRO A 11 -22.70 -21.46 -7.74
C PRO A 11 -22.05 -20.14 -7.29
N VAL A 12 -21.01 -20.23 -6.47
CA VAL A 12 -20.10 -19.09 -6.21
C VAL A 12 -19.33 -18.83 -7.50
N ALA A 13 -20.02 -18.19 -8.44
CA ALA A 13 -19.44 -17.69 -9.66
C ALA A 13 -18.35 -16.68 -9.28
N SER A 14 -17.12 -17.01 -9.67
CA SER A 14 -16.07 -16.10 -10.07
C SER A 14 -16.35 -14.63 -9.83
N VAL A 15 -15.87 -14.12 -8.70
CA VAL A 15 -15.45 -12.72 -8.64
C VAL A 15 -13.97 -12.74 -8.30
N VAL A 16 -13.16 -13.10 -9.29
CA VAL A 16 -11.79 -12.59 -9.37
C VAL A 16 -11.95 -11.07 -9.51
N PRO A 17 -11.56 -10.25 -8.52
CA PRO A 17 -11.46 -8.83 -8.77
C PRO A 17 -10.29 -8.65 -9.75
N THR A 18 -10.63 -8.56 -11.04
CA THR A 18 -9.77 -7.98 -12.06
C THR A 18 -9.66 -6.48 -11.79
N GLU A 19 -9.06 -6.09 -10.67
CA GLU A 19 -8.63 -4.72 -10.47
C GLU A 19 -7.30 -4.53 -11.19
N SER A 20 -7.38 -4.53 -12.52
CA SER A 20 -6.38 -3.97 -13.41
C SER A 20 -6.39 -2.46 -13.25
N ALA A 21 -5.94 -1.96 -12.10
CA ALA A 21 -5.66 -0.55 -11.91
C ALA A 21 -4.36 -0.18 -12.64
N VAL A 22 -4.47 0.11 -13.93
CA VAL A 22 -3.43 0.82 -14.67
C VAL A 22 -3.21 2.19 -14.00
N PRO A 23 -2.00 2.51 -13.50
CA PRO A 23 -1.80 3.81 -12.87
C PRO A 23 -1.80 4.90 -13.94
N ALA A 24 -2.87 5.68 -13.94
CA ALA A 24 -3.00 6.91 -14.73
C ALA A 24 -1.77 7.80 -14.48
N LYS A 25 -1.07 8.12 -15.57
CA LYS A 25 0.18 8.88 -15.58
C LYS A 25 -0.11 10.34 -15.20
N SER A 26 -0.03 10.66 -13.90
CA SER A 26 -0.25 12.03 -13.40
C SER A 26 0.91 12.96 -13.77
N THR A 27 0.55 14.11 -14.31
CA THR A 27 1.41 15.17 -14.85
C THR A 27 2.14 15.92 -13.72
N ARG A 28 3.47 15.97 -13.85
CA ARG A 28 4.44 16.86 -13.18
C ARG A 28 3.99 17.58 -11.90
N HIS A 29 3.89 16.86 -10.79
CA HIS A 29 4.17 17.34 -9.43
C HIS A 29 5.02 16.25 -8.77
N GLY A 30 5.97 16.58 -7.89
CA GLY A 30 6.89 15.62 -7.28
C GLY A 30 6.15 14.34 -6.87
N LYS A 31 6.47 13.21 -7.51
CA LYS A 31 5.63 12.00 -7.48
C LYS A 31 5.71 11.32 -6.11
N TYR A 32 4.87 11.76 -5.18
CA TYR A 32 4.66 11.03 -3.94
C TYR A 32 3.82 9.78 -4.25
N THR A 33 4.28 8.63 -3.78
CA THR A 33 3.50 7.39 -3.84
C THR A 33 2.36 7.48 -2.83
N SER A 34 1.17 7.03 -3.20
CA SER A 34 0.00 7.01 -2.30
C SER A 34 0.17 5.93 -1.22
N ILE A 35 -0.61 6.04 -0.14
CA ILE A 35 -0.64 5.01 0.92
C ILE A 35 -1.04 3.66 0.30
N ALA A 36 -2.08 3.63 -0.53
CA ALA A 36 -2.54 2.42 -1.22
C ALA A 36 -1.43 1.74 -2.05
N GLN A 37 -0.67 2.50 -2.85
CA GLN A 37 0.44 1.96 -3.66
C GLN A 37 1.52 1.31 -2.81
N ARG A 38 1.85 1.93 -1.67
CA ARG A 38 2.86 1.43 -0.74
C ARG A 38 2.38 0.20 0.00
N THR A 39 1.11 0.16 0.42
CA THR A 39 0.47 -1.02 1.01
C THR A 39 0.52 -2.19 0.02
N GLN A 40 0.07 -1.98 -1.21
CA GLN A 40 0.15 -2.98 -2.29
C GLN A 40 1.58 -3.45 -2.54
N ALA A 41 2.56 -2.55 -2.52
CA ALA A 41 3.95 -2.94 -2.72
C ALA A 41 4.47 -3.83 -1.57
N LEU A 42 4.12 -3.52 -0.32
CA LEU A 42 4.51 -4.33 0.84
C LEU A 42 3.84 -5.70 0.85
N THR A 43 2.56 -5.78 0.47
CA THR A 43 1.85 -7.06 0.37
C THR A 43 2.44 -7.94 -0.73
N LEU A 44 2.69 -7.40 -1.93
CA LEU A 44 3.34 -8.14 -3.02
C LEU A 44 4.74 -8.63 -2.64
N HIS A 45 5.49 -7.84 -1.87
CA HIS A 45 6.79 -8.25 -1.35
C HIS A 45 6.68 -9.36 -0.30
N ALA A 46 5.68 -9.31 0.58
CA ALA A 46 5.41 -10.39 1.53
C ALA A 46 5.07 -11.71 0.83
N MET A 47 4.49 -11.64 -0.38
CA MET A 47 4.24 -12.80 -1.24
C MET A 47 5.49 -13.31 -1.99
N GLY A 48 6.67 -12.68 -1.83
CA GLY A 48 7.91 -13.09 -2.48
C GLY A 48 8.06 -12.64 -3.94
N ILE A 49 7.24 -11.69 -4.41
CA ILE A 49 7.30 -11.19 -5.79
C ILE A 49 8.55 -10.32 -5.98
N LYS A 50 9.21 -10.44 -7.14
CA LYS A 50 10.41 -9.67 -7.46
C LYS A 50 10.08 -8.18 -7.59
N HIS A 51 11.03 -7.32 -7.17
CA HIS A 51 10.85 -5.87 -7.22
C HIS A 51 10.51 -5.31 -8.60
N SER A 52 11.03 -5.90 -9.68
CA SER A 52 10.73 -5.44 -11.06
C SER A 52 9.24 -5.58 -11.39
N GLU A 53 8.61 -6.66 -10.93
CA GLU A 53 7.17 -6.88 -11.11
C GLU A 53 6.34 -5.98 -10.18
N ILE A 54 6.81 -5.75 -8.96
CA ILE A 54 6.18 -4.81 -8.02
C ILE A 54 6.18 -3.40 -8.60
N GLU A 55 7.29 -2.97 -9.19
CA GLU A 55 7.40 -1.67 -9.86
C GLU A 55 6.46 -1.58 -11.07
N ALA A 56 6.35 -2.64 -11.87
CA ALA A 56 5.41 -2.68 -12.99
C ALA A 56 3.93 -2.59 -12.54
N LYS A 57 3.57 -3.24 -11.43
CA LYS A 57 2.19 -3.27 -10.91
C LYS A 57 1.81 -2.00 -10.14
N THR A 58 2.68 -1.54 -9.25
CA THR A 58 2.37 -0.45 -8.30
C THR A 58 2.91 0.91 -8.73
N GLY A 59 3.86 0.94 -9.68
CA GLY A 59 4.57 2.15 -10.08
C GLY A 59 5.60 2.64 -9.04
N VAL A 60 5.81 1.91 -7.95
CA VAL A 60 6.78 2.25 -6.90
C VAL A 60 8.17 1.81 -7.34
N LYS A 61 9.08 2.78 -7.52
CA LYS A 61 10.49 2.51 -7.85
C LYS A 61 11.17 1.67 -6.77
N LYS A 62 12.12 0.81 -7.18
CA LYS A 62 12.92 -0.02 -6.27
C LYS A 62 13.54 0.73 -5.08
N GLU A 63 14.10 1.92 -5.29
CA GLU A 63 14.71 2.72 -4.20
C GLU A 63 13.69 3.25 -3.20
N ALA A 64 12.55 3.73 -3.70
CA ALA A 64 11.44 4.18 -2.88
C ALA A 64 10.85 3.01 -2.08
N PHE A 65 10.74 1.83 -2.70
CA PHE A 65 10.32 0.61 -2.03
C PHE A 65 11.28 0.18 -0.92
N LYS A 66 12.60 0.17 -1.16
CA LYS A 66 13.59 -0.16 -0.12
C LYS A 66 13.51 0.79 1.08
N SER A 67 13.36 2.09 0.80
CA SER A 67 13.21 3.11 1.84
C SER A 67 11.92 2.92 2.63
N LEU A 68 10.82 2.59 1.95
CA LEU A 68 9.54 2.24 2.57
C LEU A 68 9.68 1.01 3.46
N LEU A 69 10.29 -0.07 2.97
CA LEU A 69 10.46 -1.31 3.71
C LEU A 69 11.31 -1.13 4.96
N ARG A 70 12.38 -0.33 4.88
CA ARG A 70 13.18 0.04 6.06
C ARG A 70 12.33 0.76 7.11
N ARG A 71 11.61 1.83 6.73
CA ARG A 71 10.74 2.58 7.64
C ARG A 71 9.62 1.73 8.22
N ALA A 72 9.04 0.85 7.42
CA ALA A 72 8.01 -0.07 7.88
C ALA A 72 8.58 -1.00 8.96
N LYS A 73 9.77 -1.57 8.74
CA LYS A 73 10.47 -2.41 9.74
C LYS A 73 10.79 -1.64 11.01
N ASP A 74 11.27 -0.41 10.90
CA ASP A 74 11.55 0.47 12.04
C ASP A 74 10.28 0.72 12.89
N ARG A 75 9.09 0.59 12.29
CA ARG A 75 7.78 0.73 12.94
C ARG A 75 7.12 -0.60 13.33
N GLY A 76 7.85 -1.71 13.25
CA GLY A 76 7.33 -3.03 13.67
C GLY A 76 6.61 -3.82 12.58
N TYR A 77 6.79 -3.47 11.30
CA TYR A 77 6.26 -4.29 10.20
C TYR A 77 6.93 -5.67 10.16
N ILE A 78 6.10 -6.71 10.19
CA ILE A 78 6.51 -8.11 9.99
C ILE A 78 6.05 -8.56 8.60
N PRO A 79 6.96 -9.05 7.74
CA PRO A 79 6.58 -9.58 6.43
C PRO A 79 5.67 -10.80 6.59
N GLY A 80 4.50 -10.78 5.95
CA GLY A 80 3.48 -11.81 6.08
C GLY A 80 2.42 -11.52 7.17
N GLY A 81 2.64 -10.49 7.99
CA GLY A 81 1.65 -9.99 8.94
C GLY A 81 0.72 -8.92 8.36
N PRO A 82 -0.26 -8.44 9.14
CA PRO A 82 -1.16 -7.36 8.72
C PRO A 82 -0.41 -6.04 8.53
N VAL A 83 -0.62 -5.39 7.38
CA VAL A 83 -0.07 -4.06 7.09
C VAL A 83 -1.00 -3.00 7.69
N LYS A 84 -0.56 -2.35 8.77
CA LYS A 84 -1.24 -1.19 9.35
C LYS A 84 -0.87 0.09 8.60
N GLU A 85 -1.76 1.08 8.62
CA GLU A 85 -1.53 2.38 8.01
C GLU A 85 -0.27 3.08 8.57
N GLU A 86 0.00 2.90 9.87
CA GLU A 86 1.18 3.42 10.55
C GLU A 86 2.50 2.95 9.92
N HIS A 87 2.56 1.75 9.35
CA HIS A 87 3.76 1.25 8.69
C HIS A 87 4.04 1.97 7.35
N VAL A 88 3.00 2.57 6.77
CA VAL A 88 2.97 3.03 5.37
C VAL A 88 2.95 4.56 5.27
N ALA A 89 2.41 5.23 6.28
CA ALA A 89 2.28 6.68 6.36
C ALA A 89 3.65 7.40 6.30
N ASN A 90 3.71 8.57 5.66
CA ASN A 90 4.92 9.39 5.74
C ASN A 90 5.03 10.05 7.11
N ALA A 91 6.25 10.17 7.64
CA ALA A 91 6.49 11.04 8.78
C ALA A 91 6.25 12.51 8.37
N PRO A 92 5.76 13.36 9.29
CA PRO A 92 5.68 14.79 9.06
C PRO A 92 7.07 15.32 8.72
N LYS A 93 7.16 16.16 7.68
CA LYS A 93 8.43 16.80 7.31
C LYS A 93 8.78 17.81 8.39
N SER A 94 10.00 17.75 8.92
CA SER A 94 10.56 18.85 9.70
C SER A 94 10.79 20.02 8.75
N GLY A 95 9.81 20.93 8.71
CA GLY A 95 9.93 22.19 7.98
C GLY A 95 10.77 23.18 8.78
N ARG A 96 11.10 24.32 8.14
CA ARG A 96 11.67 25.46 8.86
C ARG A 96 10.65 25.93 9.92
N PRO A 97 11.03 26.11 11.19
CA PRO A 97 10.13 26.64 12.20
C PRO A 97 9.63 28.03 11.77
N THR A 98 8.30 28.20 11.74
CA THR A 98 7.63 29.44 11.34
C THR A 98 7.18 30.28 12.53
N VAL A 99 7.33 29.77 13.75
CA VAL A 99 6.98 30.51 14.97
C VAL A 99 8.07 31.55 15.19
N VAL A 100 7.73 32.82 14.96
CA VAL A 100 8.55 33.96 15.38
C VAL A 100 8.45 34.02 16.90
N THR A 101 9.50 33.61 17.60
CA THR A 101 9.64 33.91 19.02
C THR A 101 9.72 35.42 19.17
N GLU A 102 8.74 36.02 19.84
CA GLU A 102 8.82 37.42 20.23
C GLU A 102 10.06 37.57 21.15
N PRO A 103 10.94 38.55 20.88
CA PRO A 103 12.06 38.80 21.75
C PRO A 103 11.52 39.28 23.11
N VAL A 104 11.88 38.56 24.17
CA VAL A 104 11.77 39.07 25.54
C VAL A 104 12.75 40.23 25.67
N ALA A 105 12.23 41.46 25.61
CA ALA A 105 12.86 42.68 26.11
C ALA A 105 11.80 43.79 26.27
#